data_AF-A0A6I5HAX6-F1
#
_entry.id   AF-A0A6I5HAX6-F1
#
_cell.length_a   1.000
_cell.length_b   1.000
_cell.length_c   1.000
_cell.angle_alpha   90.00
_cell.angle_beta   90.00
_cell.angle_gamma   90.00
#
_symmetry.space_group_name_H-M   'P 1'
#
loop_
_entity.id
_entity.type
_entity.pdbx_description
1 polymer ?
#
loop_
_entity_poly.entity_id
_entity_poly.type
_entity_poly.pdbx_seq_one_letter_code
_entity_poly.pdbx_strand_id
1 'polypeptide(L)'
;MPIPAGPPASRPPLATARSRTALALAVILLAACFAALTPSPARAADQFLSQGRPATASSVENGTFPAGAAVDGNSGTRWSSAFADPQWLQVDLGSTQQLSRVTLAWEAAYAKAFQIQTSTDAQNWTTRYSTSTATGGTQNLAVTGSGRYVRVLGTTRATQYGYSLWEFQVYGPGGTTTPPDDFWGSTGDIPPASNAVEVKILNRTNGKYPDSQVYWSFNGQVHSIAEQPYLDMPANSAGRMYFHLGSPDSPYYDFIEFTVGNNVFNGNTTRVDAFGLKLAMRLHAKDGYDVEVGENRQTFAEDRATTFQRFTDAVPDQFKVLARTQAPYRIIAPGSDPSFRAGGANSGYFTAYAQSVGVDAATSDIFGCAASLAAAPDMCAALNRHVATLPASQQGDPAQYYKAAPANYYARFWHDNALNHLAYGFPYDDVAGQSSFISHGDPQWLLVAVGW
;
A
#
# COMPACT_ATOMS: atom_id res chain seq x y z
N MET A 1 72.42 88.23 4.69
CA MET A 1 71.80 86.97 5.16
C MET A 1 70.95 86.42 4.02
N PRO A 2 71.42 85.43 3.24
CA PRO A 2 70.65 84.87 2.15
C PRO A 2 70.12 83.48 2.52
N ILE A 3 68.80 83.33 2.39
CA ILE A 3 68.05 82.08 2.49
C ILE A 3 68.45 81.21 1.27
N PRO A 4 68.99 79.99 1.46
CA PRO A 4 69.30 79.11 0.34
C PRO A 4 68.06 78.36 -0.13
N ALA A 5 67.94 78.26 -1.45
CA ALA A 5 66.89 77.57 -2.19
C ALA A 5 66.76 76.08 -1.80
N GLY A 6 65.51 75.63 -1.67
CA GLY A 6 65.16 74.24 -1.37
C GLY A 6 65.49 73.28 -2.54
N PRO A 7 65.92 72.05 -2.24
CA PRO A 7 66.24 71.03 -3.24
C PRO A 7 64.98 70.40 -3.89
N PRO A 8 65.11 69.82 -5.10
CA PRO A 8 63.99 69.44 -5.95
C PRO A 8 63.31 68.11 -5.59
N ALA A 9 62.03 68.06 -5.99
CA ALA A 9 61.04 66.97 -5.99
C ALA A 9 61.54 65.53 -5.74
N SER A 10 61.05 64.94 -4.64
CA SER A 10 61.01 63.49 -4.42
C SER A 10 59.70 62.91 -4.97
N ARG A 11 59.85 61.94 -5.89
CA ARG A 11 58.76 61.16 -6.48
C ARG A 11 58.02 60.33 -5.42
N PRO A 12 56.71 60.07 -5.61
CA PRO A 12 55.92 59.27 -4.68
C PRO A 12 56.41 57.81 -4.62
N PRO A 13 56.20 57.11 -3.49
CA PRO A 13 56.68 55.75 -3.29
C PRO A 13 55.97 54.76 -4.22
N LEU A 14 56.75 53.77 -4.71
CA LEU A 14 56.23 52.62 -5.43
C LEU A 14 55.20 51.88 -4.57
N ALA A 15 53.94 51.89 -4.98
CA ALA A 15 52.95 50.95 -4.51
C ALA A 15 53.40 49.53 -4.90
N THR A 16 53.58 48.68 -3.90
CA THR A 16 53.83 47.24 -4.07
C THR A 16 52.74 46.60 -4.93
N ALA A 17 53.10 46.19 -6.15
CA ALA A 17 52.31 45.27 -6.95
C ALA A 17 52.36 43.88 -6.30
N ARG A 18 51.53 43.64 -5.28
CA ARG A 18 51.25 42.28 -4.81
C ARG A 18 49.98 41.77 -5.49
N SER A 19 50.23 40.93 -6.49
CA SER A 19 49.41 39.79 -6.91
C SER A 19 47.90 40.02 -7.05
N ARG A 20 47.49 40.54 -8.22
CA ARG A 20 46.13 40.35 -8.75
C ARG A 20 45.96 38.99 -9.46
N THR A 21 46.97 38.13 -9.43
CA THR A 21 46.97 36.81 -10.10
C THR A 21 46.68 35.63 -9.17
N ALA A 22 46.71 35.80 -7.84
CA ALA A 22 46.39 34.70 -6.91
C ALA A 22 44.88 34.55 -6.60
N LEU A 23 44.08 35.62 -6.69
CA LEU A 23 42.65 35.54 -6.37
C LEU A 23 41.79 35.02 -7.55
N ALA A 24 42.23 35.22 -8.79
CA ALA A 24 41.52 34.72 -9.97
C ALA A 24 41.68 33.20 -10.13
N LEU A 25 42.85 32.62 -9.79
CA LEU A 25 43.03 31.17 -9.83
C LEU A 25 42.29 30.44 -8.70
N ALA A 26 42.20 31.02 -7.50
CA ALA A 26 41.49 30.40 -6.38
C ALA A 26 39.98 30.34 -6.60
N VAL A 27 39.38 31.35 -7.24
CA VAL A 27 37.94 31.37 -7.55
C VAL A 27 37.60 30.45 -8.74
N ILE A 28 38.49 30.31 -9.73
CA ILE A 28 38.29 29.36 -10.85
C ILE A 28 38.49 27.90 -10.39
N LEU A 29 39.41 27.62 -9.47
CA LEU A 29 39.58 26.28 -8.88
C LEU A 29 38.44 25.91 -7.92
N LEU A 30 37.86 26.86 -7.17
CA LEU A 30 36.66 26.60 -6.36
C LEU A 30 35.40 26.37 -7.22
N ALA A 31 35.27 27.09 -8.35
CA ALA A 31 34.17 26.88 -9.29
C ALA A 31 34.31 25.58 -10.10
N ALA A 32 35.54 25.15 -10.42
CA ALA A 32 35.80 23.87 -11.09
C ALA A 32 35.63 22.66 -10.14
N CYS A 33 35.87 22.82 -8.83
CA CYS A 33 35.57 21.77 -7.84
C CYS A 33 34.06 21.64 -7.53
N PHE A 34 33.23 22.64 -7.84
CA PHE A 34 31.76 22.55 -7.73
C PHE A 34 31.07 22.10 -9.03
N ALA A 35 31.80 22.02 -10.16
CA ALA A 35 31.26 21.60 -11.45
C ALA A 35 31.47 20.10 -11.78
N ALA A 36 32.00 19.30 -10.84
CA ALA A 36 32.26 17.87 -11.01
C ALA A 36 31.52 16.97 -10.01
N LEU A 37 30.50 17.49 -9.33
CA LEU A 37 29.51 16.68 -8.63
C LEU A 37 28.20 16.76 -9.42
N THR A 38 28.12 16.02 -10.53
CA THR A 38 26.80 15.54 -10.94
C THR A 38 26.25 14.78 -9.73
N PRO A 39 25.11 15.15 -9.12
CA PRO A 39 24.47 14.22 -8.22
C PRO A 39 24.24 12.95 -9.04
N SER A 40 24.96 11.87 -8.68
CA SER A 40 24.51 10.55 -9.09
C SER A 40 23.04 10.48 -8.70
N PRO A 41 22.12 10.03 -9.57
CA PRO A 41 20.75 9.80 -9.14
C PRO A 41 20.86 8.96 -7.87
N ALA A 42 20.29 9.45 -6.77
CA ALA A 42 20.17 8.66 -5.56
C ALA A 42 19.40 7.41 -5.97
N ARG A 43 20.09 6.28 -6.16
CA ARG A 43 19.40 5.00 -6.34
C ARG A 43 18.71 4.78 -5.00
N ALA A 44 17.38 4.85 -5.00
CA ALA A 44 16.58 4.39 -3.87
C ALA A 44 17.16 3.04 -3.43
N ALA A 45 17.38 2.88 -2.12
CA ALA A 45 17.88 1.61 -1.60
C ALA A 45 16.91 0.50 -2.05
N ASP A 46 17.46 -0.60 -2.56
CA ASP A 46 16.68 -1.75 -3.01
C ASP A 46 15.67 -2.17 -1.92
N GLN A 47 14.38 -2.02 -2.19
CA GLN A 47 13.30 -2.35 -1.28
C GLN A 47 13.15 -3.87 -1.17
N PHE A 48 12.83 -4.33 0.04
CA PHE A 48 12.51 -5.72 0.29
C PHE A 48 11.05 -6.01 -0.11
N LEU A 49 10.86 -6.80 -1.17
CA LEU A 49 9.55 -7.04 -1.80
C LEU A 49 8.81 -8.27 -1.26
N SER A 50 9.54 -9.30 -0.80
CA SER A 50 8.94 -10.58 -0.40
C SER A 50 8.61 -10.71 1.08
N GLN A 51 9.08 -9.83 1.96
CA GLN A 51 8.88 -9.97 3.41
C GLN A 51 7.39 -9.91 3.78
N GLY A 52 6.93 -10.88 4.57
CA GLY A 52 5.55 -11.00 5.03
C GLY A 52 4.54 -11.35 3.93
N ARG A 53 4.99 -11.57 2.69
CA ARG A 53 4.10 -11.86 1.55
C ARG A 53 3.62 -13.32 1.58
N PRO A 54 2.43 -13.62 0.99
CA PRO A 54 1.96 -14.99 0.86
C PRO A 54 2.97 -15.86 0.10
N ALA A 55 3.32 -17.02 0.67
CA ALA A 55 4.21 -17.98 0.06
C ALA A 55 3.56 -19.37 -0.01
N THR A 56 3.81 -20.07 -1.12
CA THR A 56 3.38 -21.46 -1.33
C THR A 56 4.57 -22.30 -1.80
N ALA A 57 4.49 -23.62 -1.61
CA ALA A 57 5.54 -24.54 -2.01
C ALA A 57 4.95 -25.80 -2.63
N SER A 58 5.75 -26.53 -3.41
CA SER A 58 5.36 -27.85 -3.94
C SER A 58 5.10 -28.87 -2.85
N SER A 59 5.80 -28.74 -1.71
CA SER A 59 5.60 -29.58 -0.53
C SER A 59 6.18 -28.91 0.71
N VAL A 60 5.85 -29.48 1.87
CA VAL A 60 6.51 -29.19 3.14
C VAL A 60 6.97 -30.51 3.76
N GLU A 61 8.13 -30.52 4.43
CA GLU A 61 8.63 -31.69 5.18
C GLU A 61 7.61 -32.12 6.23
N ASN A 62 7.05 -31.14 6.96
CA ASN A 62 5.92 -31.26 7.88
C ASN A 62 5.38 -29.86 8.22
N GLY A 63 4.34 -29.79 9.06
CA GLY A 63 3.67 -28.53 9.42
C GLY A 63 4.53 -27.52 10.19
N THR A 64 5.68 -27.92 10.74
CA THR A 64 6.60 -27.02 11.46
C THR A 64 7.46 -26.18 10.52
N PHE A 65 7.59 -26.58 9.25
CA PHE A 65 8.46 -25.92 8.27
C PHE A 65 7.67 -25.39 7.05
N PRO A 66 6.68 -24.50 7.26
CA PRO A 66 5.80 -24.01 6.21
C PRO A 66 6.53 -23.09 5.22
N ALA A 67 5.94 -22.90 4.03
CA ALA A 67 6.47 -21.99 3.01
C ALA A 67 6.67 -20.54 3.51
N GLY A 68 5.73 -20.05 4.33
CA GLY A 68 5.79 -18.70 4.90
C GLY A 68 7.00 -18.44 5.81
N ALA A 69 7.59 -19.50 6.39
CA ALA A 69 8.74 -19.37 7.26
C ALA A 69 10.05 -19.00 6.54
N ALA A 70 10.05 -18.98 5.21
CA ALA A 70 11.19 -18.48 4.42
C ALA A 70 11.02 -17.02 3.98
N VAL A 71 9.93 -16.35 4.35
CA VAL A 71 9.66 -14.94 3.97
C VAL A 71 9.20 -14.10 5.16
N ASP A 72 9.34 -14.59 6.39
CA ASP A 72 8.88 -13.92 7.60
C ASP A 72 9.91 -12.92 8.17
N GLY A 73 11.15 -12.93 7.66
CA GLY A 73 12.23 -12.07 8.13
C GLY A 73 12.90 -12.59 9.41
N ASN A 74 12.66 -13.84 9.79
CA ASN A 74 13.20 -14.47 10.97
C ASN A 74 14.18 -15.59 10.59
N SER A 75 15.48 -15.33 10.77
CA SER A 75 16.54 -16.29 10.46
C SER A 75 16.58 -17.54 11.37
N GLY A 76 15.66 -17.65 12.33
CA GLY A 76 15.47 -18.84 13.17
C GLY A 76 14.37 -19.79 12.69
N THR A 77 13.56 -19.40 11.70
CA THR A 77 12.49 -20.21 11.11
C THR A 77 12.83 -20.57 9.66
N ARG A 78 12.32 -21.70 9.16
CA ARG A 78 12.67 -22.19 7.81
C ARG A 78 11.49 -22.86 7.11
N TRP A 79 11.45 -22.72 5.79
CA TRP A 79 10.74 -23.66 4.94
C TRP A 79 11.60 -24.91 4.72
N SER A 80 10.96 -26.07 4.67
CA SER A 80 11.61 -27.31 4.21
C SER A 80 10.67 -28.13 3.36
N SER A 81 11.18 -28.73 2.29
CA SER A 81 10.43 -29.57 1.35
C SER A 81 10.50 -31.06 1.66
N ALA A 82 9.65 -31.84 1.00
CA ALA A 82 9.81 -33.28 0.88
C ALA A 82 11.15 -33.65 0.22
N PHE A 83 11.65 -34.85 0.51
CA PHE A 83 13.01 -35.27 0.17
C PHE A 83 13.08 -35.85 -1.25
N ALA A 84 12.65 -35.05 -2.23
CA ALA A 84 12.55 -35.44 -3.63
C ALA A 84 12.96 -34.28 -4.56
N ASP A 85 13.30 -34.61 -5.80
CA ASP A 85 13.60 -33.64 -6.85
C ASP A 85 12.56 -33.74 -7.97
N PRO A 86 12.08 -32.63 -8.55
CA PRO A 86 12.29 -31.24 -8.13
C PRO A 86 11.35 -30.79 -7.00
N GLN A 87 11.67 -29.66 -6.34
CA GLN A 87 10.75 -28.93 -5.44
C GLN A 87 10.86 -27.43 -5.68
N TRP A 88 9.84 -26.68 -5.31
CA TRP A 88 9.84 -25.23 -5.41
C TRP A 88 9.20 -24.56 -4.20
N LEU A 89 9.64 -23.33 -3.96
CA LEU A 89 9.04 -22.35 -3.07
C LEU A 89 8.80 -21.08 -3.88
N GLN A 90 7.60 -20.51 -3.80
CA GLN A 90 7.24 -19.26 -4.46
C GLN A 90 6.66 -18.25 -3.48
N VAL A 91 6.81 -16.98 -3.82
CA VAL A 91 6.19 -15.84 -3.13
C VAL A 91 5.34 -15.03 -4.11
N ASP A 92 4.16 -14.60 -3.66
CA ASP A 92 3.30 -13.63 -4.36
C ASP A 92 3.61 -12.22 -3.85
N LEU A 93 4.21 -11.38 -4.70
CA LEU A 93 4.56 -10.00 -4.37
C LEU A 93 3.34 -9.08 -4.31
N GLY A 94 2.14 -9.57 -4.66
CA GLY A 94 0.88 -8.83 -4.68
C GLY A 94 0.58 -8.13 -6.00
N SER A 95 1.62 -7.72 -6.74
CA SER A 95 1.54 -7.14 -8.09
C SER A 95 2.84 -7.37 -8.86
N THR A 96 2.87 -7.07 -10.16
CA THR A 96 4.09 -7.18 -10.97
C THR A 96 5.13 -6.15 -10.50
N GLN A 97 6.25 -6.63 -9.96
CA GLN A 97 7.35 -5.81 -9.48
C GLN A 97 8.57 -5.94 -10.39
N GLN A 98 9.40 -4.90 -10.47
CA GLN A 98 10.77 -5.06 -10.97
C GLN A 98 11.64 -5.71 -9.92
N LEU A 99 12.48 -6.65 -10.35
CA LEU A 99 13.51 -7.26 -9.53
C LEU A 99 14.86 -6.62 -9.83
N SER A 100 15.65 -6.42 -8.79
CA SER A 100 17.07 -6.08 -8.86
C SER A 100 17.96 -7.21 -8.35
N ARG A 101 17.49 -7.95 -7.34
CA ARG A 101 18.27 -8.97 -6.64
C ARG A 101 17.37 -10.00 -5.97
N VAL A 102 17.87 -11.23 -5.87
CA VAL A 102 17.35 -12.26 -4.97
C VAL A 102 18.43 -12.70 -4.01
N THR A 103 18.13 -12.78 -2.72
CA THR A 103 19.00 -13.37 -1.70
C THR A 103 18.37 -14.65 -1.18
N LEU A 104 19.12 -15.75 -1.22
CA LEU A 104 18.72 -17.04 -0.67
C LEU A 104 19.61 -17.36 0.52
N ALA A 105 19.05 -17.53 1.71
CA ALA A 105 19.76 -18.04 2.87
C ALA A 105 19.42 -19.52 3.06
N TRP A 106 20.25 -20.40 2.51
CA TRP A 106 20.06 -21.84 2.63
C TRP A 106 20.40 -22.34 4.03
N GLU A 107 19.70 -23.39 4.45
CA GLU A 107 20.15 -24.28 5.52
C GLU A 107 21.29 -25.20 5.01
N ALA A 108 21.89 -26.04 5.86
CA ALA A 108 22.81 -27.10 5.43
C ALA A 108 22.21 -28.01 4.34
N ALA A 109 20.89 -28.20 4.32
CA ALA A 109 20.15 -28.87 3.26
C ALA A 109 19.74 -27.88 2.15
N TYR A 110 20.57 -27.77 1.10
CA TYR A 110 20.42 -26.77 0.04
C TYR A 110 20.27 -27.37 -1.37
N ALA A 111 19.86 -26.54 -2.32
CA ALA A 111 19.83 -26.89 -3.74
C ALA A 111 21.21 -26.74 -4.38
N LYS A 112 21.80 -27.84 -4.90
CA LYS A 112 23.02 -27.77 -5.71
C LYS A 112 22.72 -27.22 -7.11
N ALA A 113 21.60 -27.64 -7.69
CA ALA A 113 21.08 -27.09 -8.93
C ALA A 113 19.70 -26.47 -8.70
N PHE A 114 19.52 -25.23 -9.16
CA PHE A 114 18.23 -24.52 -9.05
C PHE A 114 18.08 -23.44 -10.12
N GLN A 115 16.84 -22.96 -10.25
CA GLN A 115 16.48 -21.81 -11.05
C GLN A 115 15.74 -20.77 -10.19
N ILE A 116 15.91 -19.49 -10.53
CA ILE A 116 15.00 -18.43 -10.10
C ILE A 116 14.13 -18.06 -11.29
N GLN A 117 12.82 -18.06 -11.08
CA GLN A 117 11.85 -17.81 -12.13
C GLN A 117 10.84 -16.75 -11.69
N THR A 118 10.36 -15.98 -12.65
CA THR A 118 9.30 -14.98 -12.46
C THR A 118 8.07 -15.35 -13.27
N SER A 119 6.89 -14.99 -12.77
CA SER A 119 5.61 -15.18 -13.46
C SER A 119 4.65 -14.04 -13.12
N THR A 120 3.69 -13.77 -14.00
CA THR A 120 2.57 -12.85 -13.75
C THR A 120 1.30 -13.57 -13.27
N ASP A 121 1.20 -14.88 -13.51
CA ASP A 121 -0.03 -15.68 -13.32
C ASP A 121 0.17 -16.95 -12.48
N ALA A 122 1.40 -17.22 -12.02
CA ALA A 122 1.84 -18.44 -11.33
C ALA A 122 1.74 -19.74 -12.15
N GLN A 123 1.42 -19.65 -13.45
CA GLN A 123 1.27 -20.79 -14.37
C GLN A 123 2.39 -20.81 -15.41
N ASN A 124 2.67 -19.67 -16.02
CA ASN A 124 3.69 -19.48 -17.05
C ASN A 124 4.92 -18.82 -16.43
N TRP A 125 6.07 -19.50 -16.51
CA TRP A 125 7.28 -19.11 -15.80
C TRP A 125 8.41 -18.77 -16.76
N THR A 126 9.07 -17.65 -16.52
CA THR A 126 10.30 -17.25 -17.21
C THR A 126 11.50 -17.43 -16.29
N THR A 127 12.50 -18.19 -16.72
CA THR A 127 13.75 -18.35 -15.95
C THR A 127 14.60 -17.08 -16.04
N ARG A 128 14.98 -16.54 -14.89
CA ARG A 128 15.82 -15.34 -14.75
C ARG A 128 17.24 -15.66 -14.31
N TYR A 129 17.42 -16.76 -13.59
CA TYR A 129 18.72 -17.27 -13.16
C TYR A 129 18.70 -18.79 -13.10
N SER A 130 19.84 -19.43 -13.36
CA SER A 130 20.02 -20.87 -13.21
C SER A 130 21.45 -21.20 -12.79
N THR A 131 21.62 -22.23 -11.97
CA THR A 131 22.92 -22.79 -11.61
C THR A 131 22.82 -24.30 -11.38
N SER A 132 23.94 -25.01 -11.53
CA SER A 132 24.09 -26.45 -11.24
C SER A 132 25.18 -26.75 -10.21
N THR A 133 25.85 -25.71 -9.70
CA THR A 133 27.05 -25.83 -8.86
C THR A 133 26.99 -24.95 -7.61
N ALA A 134 25.79 -24.65 -7.11
CA ALA A 134 25.64 -23.87 -5.89
C ALA A 134 26.31 -24.55 -4.69
N THR A 135 26.75 -23.72 -3.74
CA THR A 135 27.54 -24.14 -2.56
C THR A 135 26.74 -24.05 -1.25
N GLY A 136 25.46 -23.65 -1.31
CA GLY A 136 24.64 -23.39 -0.12
C GLY A 136 24.98 -22.05 0.56
N GLY A 137 24.62 -21.92 1.84
CA GLY A 137 24.79 -20.68 2.62
C GLY A 137 23.95 -19.51 2.08
N THR A 138 24.37 -18.28 2.39
CA THR A 138 23.73 -17.07 1.87
C THR A 138 24.25 -16.72 0.47
N GLN A 139 23.37 -16.71 -0.51
CA GLN A 139 23.68 -16.39 -1.90
C GLN A 139 22.95 -15.12 -2.33
N ASN A 140 23.71 -14.11 -2.79
CA ASN A 140 23.17 -12.89 -3.38
C ASN A 140 23.23 -13.00 -4.91
N LEU A 141 22.08 -13.02 -5.56
CA LEU A 141 21.94 -13.25 -6.99
C LEU A 141 21.44 -11.97 -7.65
N ALA A 142 22.18 -11.47 -8.64
CA ALA A 142 21.67 -10.43 -9.52
C ALA A 142 20.57 -11.04 -10.39
N VAL A 143 19.32 -10.66 -10.14
CA VAL A 143 18.14 -11.17 -10.83
C VAL A 143 17.36 -9.95 -11.30
N THR A 144 17.29 -9.78 -12.62
CA THR A 144 16.57 -8.68 -13.26
C THR A 144 15.36 -9.19 -14.02
N GLY A 145 14.44 -8.28 -14.33
CA GLY A 145 13.16 -8.58 -14.96
C GLY A 145 11.98 -8.30 -14.03
N SER A 146 10.78 -8.62 -14.48
CA SER A 146 9.56 -8.37 -13.73
C SER A 146 8.70 -9.61 -13.56
N GLY A 147 7.89 -9.60 -12.50
CA GLY A 147 6.89 -10.62 -12.21
C GLY A 147 6.10 -10.30 -10.93
N ARG A 148 4.90 -10.85 -10.82
CA ARG A 148 4.12 -10.86 -9.56
C ARG A 148 4.55 -12.00 -8.66
N TYR A 149 4.81 -13.15 -9.25
CA TYR A 149 5.28 -14.33 -8.54
C TYR A 149 6.76 -14.53 -8.83
N VAL A 150 7.51 -14.87 -7.78
CA VAL A 150 8.91 -15.25 -7.90
C VAL A 150 9.08 -16.58 -7.20
N ARG A 151 9.75 -17.54 -7.85
CA ARG A 151 10.02 -18.85 -7.26
C ARG A 151 11.47 -19.27 -7.39
N VAL A 152 11.92 -20.00 -6.39
CA VAL A 152 13.11 -20.85 -6.49
C VAL A 152 12.65 -22.28 -6.81
N LEU A 153 13.17 -22.84 -7.90
CA LEU A 153 12.92 -24.21 -8.34
C LEU A 153 14.21 -25.01 -8.16
N GLY A 154 14.28 -25.82 -7.10
CA GLY A 154 15.37 -26.76 -6.86
C GLY A 154 15.21 -28.00 -7.74
N THR A 155 16.23 -28.30 -8.54
CA THR A 155 16.24 -29.43 -9.48
C THR A 155 17.21 -30.54 -9.10
N THR A 156 18.18 -30.26 -8.22
CA THR A 156 19.08 -31.28 -7.66
C THR A 156 19.49 -30.90 -6.23
N ARG A 157 19.23 -31.78 -5.27
CA ARG A 157 19.65 -31.60 -3.86
C ARG A 157 21.16 -31.79 -3.70
N ALA A 158 21.74 -31.03 -2.78
CA ALA A 158 23.15 -31.21 -2.39
C ALA A 158 23.36 -32.32 -1.36
N THR A 159 22.30 -32.69 -0.65
CA THR A 159 22.30 -33.70 0.42
C THR A 159 21.18 -34.72 0.22
N GLN A 160 21.08 -35.72 1.09
CA GLN A 160 19.96 -36.68 1.09
C GLN A 160 18.63 -36.08 1.58
N TYR A 161 18.68 -34.93 2.26
CA TYR A 161 17.51 -34.22 2.80
C TYR A 161 16.83 -33.37 1.72
N GLY A 162 15.66 -32.82 2.01
CA GLY A 162 14.94 -31.87 1.15
C GLY A 162 15.68 -30.55 0.95
N TYR A 163 15.11 -29.64 0.15
CA TYR A 163 15.54 -28.25 0.10
C TYR A 163 15.04 -27.49 1.31
N SER A 164 15.88 -26.64 1.90
CA SER A 164 15.55 -25.86 3.10
C SER A 164 16.12 -24.44 3.05
N LEU A 165 15.26 -23.44 3.29
CA LEU A 165 15.61 -22.03 3.27
C LEU A 165 15.23 -21.38 4.60
N TRP A 166 16.20 -20.72 5.23
CA TRP A 166 15.95 -19.75 6.30
C TRP A 166 15.24 -18.53 5.72
N GLU A 167 15.72 -18.00 4.59
CA GLU A 167 15.16 -16.79 3.97
C GLU A 167 15.20 -16.87 2.43
N PHE A 168 14.12 -16.42 1.80
CA PHE A 168 13.96 -16.20 0.37
C PHE A 168 13.56 -14.75 0.14
N GLN A 169 14.57 -13.94 -0.17
CA GLN A 169 14.43 -12.50 -0.19
C GLN A 169 14.46 -11.97 -1.62
N VAL A 170 13.40 -11.28 -2.04
CA VAL A 170 13.29 -10.63 -3.35
C VAL A 170 13.41 -9.14 -3.15
N TYR A 171 14.27 -8.49 -3.93
CA TYR A 171 14.51 -7.06 -3.88
C TYR A 171 14.20 -6.40 -5.22
N GLY A 172 13.81 -5.13 -5.18
CA GLY A 172 13.61 -4.30 -6.36
C GLY A 172 13.71 -2.81 -6.05
N PRO A 173 13.73 -1.93 -7.06
CA PRO A 173 13.91 -0.49 -6.89
C PRO A 173 12.73 0.24 -6.22
N GLY A 174 11.72 -0.49 -5.71
CA GLY A 174 10.50 0.08 -5.12
C GLY A 174 9.54 0.74 -6.10
N GLY A 175 9.86 0.73 -7.40
CA GLY A 175 8.97 1.15 -8.47
C GLY A 175 8.41 -0.06 -9.22
N THR A 176 7.09 -0.22 -9.21
CA THR A 176 6.38 -1.11 -10.13
C THR A 176 6.72 -0.73 -11.57
N THR A 177 7.44 -1.56 -12.35
CA THR A 177 7.19 -1.52 -13.80
C THR A 177 5.89 -2.23 -14.03
N THR A 178 4.85 -1.43 -14.18
CA THR A 178 3.59 -1.88 -14.72
C THR A 178 3.77 -1.89 -16.26
N PRO A 179 3.84 -3.05 -16.97
CA PRO A 179 3.02 -3.14 -18.19
C PRO A 179 1.62 -2.68 -17.76
N PRO A 180 0.88 -1.83 -18.51
CA PRO A 180 -0.35 -1.25 -18.00
C PRO A 180 -1.18 -2.34 -17.34
N ASP A 181 -1.32 -2.24 -16.01
CA ASP A 181 -2.30 -3.03 -15.28
C ASP A 181 -3.59 -2.66 -15.99
N ASP A 182 -4.20 -3.60 -16.69
CA ASP A 182 -5.47 -3.39 -17.39
C ASP A 182 -6.49 -2.73 -16.45
N PHE A 183 -6.35 -3.01 -15.15
CA PHE A 183 -7.06 -2.37 -14.07
C PHE A 183 -6.86 -0.86 -13.93
N TRP A 184 -5.69 -0.26 -14.13
CA TRP A 184 -5.56 1.21 -14.05
C TRP A 184 -5.56 1.88 -15.42
N GLY A 185 -5.35 1.10 -16.49
CA GLY A 185 -5.31 1.59 -17.86
C GLY A 185 -4.09 2.48 -18.13
N SER A 186 -4.11 3.18 -19.27
CA SER A 186 -3.05 4.13 -19.64
C SER A 186 -3.07 5.36 -18.72
N THR A 187 -1.89 5.69 -18.18
CA THR A 187 -1.61 6.93 -17.45
C THR A 187 -0.88 7.98 -18.29
N GLY A 188 -0.36 7.60 -19.45
CA GLY A 188 0.41 8.51 -20.32
C GLY A 188 -0.41 9.63 -20.96
N ASP A 189 -1.73 9.43 -21.05
CA ASP A 189 -2.68 10.36 -21.67
C ASP A 189 -3.46 11.19 -20.64
N ILE A 190 -3.09 11.11 -19.35
CA ILE A 190 -3.72 11.94 -18.32
C ILE A 190 -3.29 13.40 -18.53
N PRO A 191 -4.24 14.35 -18.67
CA PRO A 191 -3.90 15.75 -18.80
C PRO A 191 -3.08 16.26 -17.59
N PRO A 192 -2.16 17.20 -17.79
CA PRO A 192 -1.51 17.85 -16.66
C PRO A 192 -2.53 18.65 -15.85
N ALA A 193 -2.55 18.45 -14.53
CA ALA A 193 -3.37 19.25 -13.62
C ALA A 193 -3.03 20.74 -13.77
N SER A 194 -4.05 21.58 -13.92
CA SER A 194 -3.89 23.05 -13.87
C SER A 194 -4.13 23.59 -12.47
N ASN A 195 -4.87 22.85 -11.64
CA ASN A 195 -5.05 23.11 -10.22
C ASN A 195 -4.13 22.20 -9.39
N ALA A 196 -4.66 21.46 -8.42
CA ALA A 196 -3.86 20.71 -7.46
C ALA A 196 -3.57 19.27 -7.94
N VAL A 197 -4.58 18.57 -8.45
CA VAL A 197 -4.43 17.18 -8.93
C VAL A 197 -5.44 16.87 -10.03
N GLU A 198 -5.01 16.17 -11.08
CA GLU A 198 -5.93 15.70 -12.13
C GLU A 198 -6.55 14.39 -11.67
N VAL A 199 -7.87 14.37 -11.47
CA VAL A 199 -8.60 13.14 -11.11
C VAL A 199 -9.11 12.49 -12.39
N LYS A 200 -8.79 11.20 -12.60
CA LYS A 200 -9.37 10.38 -13.66
C LYS A 200 -10.25 9.30 -13.06
N ILE A 201 -11.48 9.22 -13.53
CA ILE A 201 -12.45 8.22 -13.10
C ILE A 201 -12.42 7.05 -14.09
N LEU A 202 -12.32 5.84 -13.55
CA LEU A 202 -12.19 4.61 -14.33
C LEU A 202 -13.39 3.69 -14.09
N ASN A 203 -14.04 3.29 -15.18
CA ASN A 203 -15.08 2.28 -15.14
C ASN A 203 -14.46 0.89 -14.99
N ARG A 204 -14.70 0.23 -13.86
CA ARG A 204 -14.30 -1.16 -13.56
C ARG A 204 -15.51 -2.01 -13.17
N THR A 205 -16.66 -1.71 -13.76
CA THR A 205 -17.90 -2.44 -13.54
C THR A 205 -17.98 -3.76 -14.32
N ASN A 206 -16.87 -4.24 -14.88
CA ASN A 206 -16.79 -5.49 -15.65
C ASN A 206 -17.81 -5.56 -16.81
N GLY A 207 -18.05 -4.43 -17.47
CA GLY A 207 -19.01 -4.32 -18.56
C GLY A 207 -20.48 -4.28 -18.11
N LYS A 208 -20.77 -4.27 -16.80
CA LYS A 208 -22.13 -4.15 -16.28
C LYS A 208 -22.78 -2.82 -16.64
N TYR A 209 -22.01 -1.74 -16.56
CA TYR A 209 -22.45 -0.40 -16.91
C TYR A 209 -21.49 0.19 -17.95
N PRO A 210 -22.00 0.77 -19.05
CA PRO A 210 -21.17 1.58 -19.94
C PRO A 210 -20.77 2.88 -19.23
N ASP A 211 -19.73 3.57 -19.73
CA ASP A 211 -19.25 4.84 -19.16
C ASP A 211 -20.33 5.92 -19.07
N SER A 212 -21.34 5.89 -19.96
CA SER A 212 -22.50 6.79 -19.93
C SER A 212 -23.47 6.54 -18.77
N GLN A 213 -23.26 5.47 -18.00
CA GLN A 213 -24.06 5.09 -16.83
C GLN A 213 -23.24 4.98 -15.54
N VAL A 214 -21.98 5.40 -15.57
CA VAL A 214 -21.15 5.54 -14.36
C VAL A 214 -21.00 7.03 -14.11
N TYR A 215 -21.63 7.52 -13.06
CA TYR A 215 -21.68 8.94 -12.73
C TYR A 215 -20.76 9.25 -11.57
N TRP A 216 -20.18 10.45 -11.60
CA TRP A 216 -19.55 11.06 -10.44
C TRP A 216 -20.21 12.40 -10.13
N SER A 217 -20.17 12.80 -8.86
CA SER A 217 -20.55 14.15 -8.44
C SER A 217 -19.60 14.73 -7.42
N PHE A 218 -19.33 16.03 -7.57
CA PHE A 218 -18.48 16.81 -6.67
C PHE A 218 -18.84 18.29 -6.78
N ASN A 219 -18.95 18.99 -5.65
CA ASN A 219 -19.26 20.43 -5.59
C ASN A 219 -20.45 20.87 -6.48
N GLY A 220 -21.52 20.08 -6.53
CA GLY A 220 -22.72 20.37 -7.32
C GLY A 220 -22.60 20.05 -8.81
N GLN A 221 -21.43 19.61 -9.29
CA GLN A 221 -21.28 19.05 -10.64
C GLN A 221 -21.68 17.58 -10.63
N VAL A 222 -22.29 17.14 -11.73
CA VAL A 222 -22.72 15.75 -11.95
C VAL A 222 -22.44 15.41 -13.41
N HIS A 223 -21.61 14.40 -13.64
CA HIS A 223 -21.27 13.96 -14.99
C HIS A 223 -21.11 12.44 -15.04
N SER A 224 -21.42 11.84 -16.19
CA SER A 224 -20.98 10.47 -16.49
C SER A 224 -19.51 10.44 -16.92
N ILE A 225 -18.86 9.27 -16.82
CA ILE A 225 -17.51 9.07 -17.34
C ILE A 225 -17.45 9.36 -18.85
N ALA A 226 -18.50 9.01 -19.61
CA ALA A 226 -18.56 9.27 -21.05
C ALA A 226 -18.58 10.76 -21.40
N GLU A 227 -19.20 11.59 -20.56
CA GLU A 227 -19.25 13.04 -20.75
C GLU A 227 -17.97 13.72 -20.28
N GLN A 228 -17.47 13.32 -19.10
CA GLN A 228 -16.32 13.94 -18.47
C GLN A 228 -15.57 12.92 -17.60
N PRO A 229 -14.54 12.24 -18.14
CA PRO A 229 -13.77 11.23 -17.41
C PRO A 229 -12.69 11.83 -16.49
N TYR A 230 -12.48 13.14 -16.58
CA TYR A 230 -11.44 13.87 -15.86
C TYR A 230 -12.00 15.05 -15.04
N LEU A 231 -11.39 15.33 -13.90
CA LEU A 231 -11.67 16.49 -13.06
C LEU A 231 -10.35 17.09 -12.58
N ASP A 232 -10.01 18.27 -13.10
CA ASP A 232 -8.91 19.10 -12.60
C ASP A 232 -9.30 19.67 -11.23
N MET A 233 -8.90 18.98 -10.17
CA MET A 233 -9.43 19.17 -8.82
C MET A 233 -8.84 20.42 -8.18
N PRO A 234 -9.67 21.42 -7.82
CA PRO A 234 -9.21 22.58 -7.07
C PRO A 234 -8.93 22.21 -5.61
N ALA A 235 -8.17 23.08 -4.94
CA ALA A 235 -8.01 23.01 -3.50
C ALA A 235 -9.38 23.07 -2.81
N ASN A 236 -9.58 22.23 -1.79
CA ASN A 236 -10.83 22.12 -1.06
C ASN A 236 -10.57 21.62 0.37
N SER A 237 -11.54 21.87 1.25
CA SER A 237 -11.57 21.36 2.61
C SER A 237 -12.73 20.39 2.79
N ALA A 238 -12.46 19.16 3.23
CA ALA A 238 -13.47 18.13 3.49
C ALA A 238 -14.35 17.81 2.27
N GLY A 239 -13.74 17.59 1.11
CA GLY A 239 -14.41 17.17 -0.11
C GLY A 239 -14.92 15.73 -0.03
N ARG A 240 -16.09 15.50 -0.64
CA ARG A 240 -16.63 14.17 -0.93
C ARG A 240 -16.99 14.09 -2.40
N MET A 241 -16.43 13.11 -3.09
CA MET A 241 -16.80 12.78 -4.46
C MET A 241 -17.62 11.50 -4.45
N TYR A 242 -18.88 11.60 -4.87
CA TYR A 242 -19.80 10.48 -4.92
C TYR A 242 -19.77 9.83 -6.30
N PHE A 243 -20.01 8.52 -6.34
CA PHE A 243 -20.11 7.72 -7.56
C PHE A 243 -21.45 7.00 -7.56
N HIS A 244 -22.14 6.99 -8.69
CA HIS A 244 -23.44 6.32 -8.85
C HIS A 244 -23.46 5.47 -10.11
N LEU A 245 -24.17 4.33 -10.07
CA LEU A 245 -24.32 3.44 -11.21
C LEU A 245 -25.75 3.39 -11.74
N GLY A 246 -25.90 3.48 -13.06
CA GLY A 246 -27.17 3.46 -13.79
C GLY A 246 -27.81 4.83 -13.97
N SER A 247 -27.84 5.66 -12.93
CA SER A 247 -28.33 7.05 -12.97
C SER A 247 -27.69 7.89 -11.86
N PRO A 248 -27.67 9.23 -11.96
CA PRO A 248 -27.10 10.10 -10.93
C PRO A 248 -27.74 9.99 -9.55
N ASP A 249 -29.03 9.63 -9.48
CA ASP A 249 -29.78 9.51 -8.22
C ASP A 249 -29.94 8.05 -7.77
N SER A 250 -29.17 7.14 -8.38
CA SER A 250 -29.25 5.70 -8.09
C SER A 250 -28.91 5.39 -6.64
N PRO A 251 -29.62 4.46 -5.98
CA PRO A 251 -29.27 3.97 -4.65
C PRO A 251 -27.99 3.12 -4.65
N TYR A 252 -27.47 2.73 -5.83
CA TYR A 252 -26.15 2.13 -5.97
C TYR A 252 -25.10 3.24 -6.05
N TYR A 253 -24.62 3.64 -4.88
CA TYR A 253 -23.66 4.72 -4.76
C TYR A 253 -22.60 4.45 -3.71
N ASP A 254 -21.48 5.14 -3.81
CA ASP A 254 -20.45 5.19 -2.78
C ASP A 254 -19.64 6.48 -2.93
N PHE A 255 -18.67 6.74 -2.05
CA PHE A 255 -17.87 7.97 -2.13
C PHE A 255 -16.44 7.78 -1.65
N ILE A 256 -15.57 8.68 -2.10
CA ILE A 256 -14.25 8.92 -1.49
C ILE A 256 -14.28 10.24 -0.73
N GLU A 257 -13.43 10.34 0.29
CA GLU A 257 -13.25 11.55 1.09
C GLU A 257 -11.84 12.09 0.88
N PHE A 258 -11.71 13.41 0.86
CA PHE A 258 -10.41 14.04 0.71
C PHE A 258 -10.36 15.48 1.23
N THR A 259 -9.14 15.95 1.46
CA THR A 259 -8.79 17.36 1.57
C THR A 259 -7.63 17.61 0.62
N VAL A 260 -7.83 18.51 -0.32
CA VAL A 260 -6.81 18.88 -1.30
C VAL A 260 -6.29 20.27 -0.94
N GLY A 261 -5.06 20.33 -0.45
CA GLY A 261 -4.36 21.59 -0.26
C GLY A 261 -3.72 22.09 -1.55
N ASN A 262 -3.08 23.25 -1.49
CA ASN A 262 -2.42 23.85 -2.68
C ASN A 262 -1.34 22.96 -3.31
N ASN A 263 -0.75 22.03 -2.53
CA ASN A 263 0.28 21.14 -3.03
C ASN A 263 0.31 19.80 -2.27
N VAL A 264 -0.83 19.35 -1.75
CA VAL A 264 -0.94 18.11 -1.00
C VAL A 264 -2.30 17.49 -1.23
N PHE A 265 -2.32 16.20 -1.51
CA PHE A 265 -3.54 15.40 -1.47
C PHE A 265 -3.60 14.65 -0.15
N ASN A 266 -4.77 14.61 0.48
CA ASN A 266 -5.07 13.75 1.62
C ASN A 266 -6.42 13.11 1.31
N GLY A 267 -6.52 11.79 1.28
CA GLY A 267 -7.81 11.16 1.01
C GLY A 267 -7.85 9.67 1.22
N ASN A 268 -9.05 9.11 1.22
CA ASN A 268 -9.31 7.71 1.47
C ASN A 268 -10.60 7.24 0.77
N THR A 269 -10.67 5.94 0.50
CA THR A 269 -11.98 5.26 0.39
C THR A 269 -12.54 5.06 1.81
N THR A 270 -13.83 4.79 1.97
CA THR A 270 -14.38 4.55 3.32
C THR A 270 -15.50 3.54 3.36
N ARG A 271 -15.51 2.70 4.40
CA ARG A 271 -16.58 1.75 4.74
C ARG A 271 -17.11 2.03 6.15
N VAL A 272 -16.76 3.18 6.73
CA VAL A 272 -17.21 3.60 8.07
C VAL A 272 -18.74 3.60 8.19
N ASP A 273 -19.43 4.05 7.14
CA ASP A 273 -20.89 4.08 7.11
C ASP A 273 -21.48 2.80 6.51
N ALA A 274 -20.94 2.39 5.35
CA ALA A 274 -21.42 1.25 4.58
C ALA A 274 -20.56 1.02 3.33
N PHE A 275 -20.55 -0.22 2.83
CA PHE A 275 -20.12 -0.57 1.47
C PHE A 275 -21.31 -0.49 0.50
N GLY A 276 -21.20 0.34 -0.54
CA GLY A 276 -22.20 0.43 -1.62
C GLY A 276 -21.67 -0.04 -2.97
N LEU A 277 -20.53 0.52 -3.38
CA LEU A 277 -19.81 0.21 -4.63
C LEU A 277 -18.35 -0.13 -4.31
N LYS A 278 -17.70 -0.91 -5.18
CA LYS A 278 -16.26 -1.18 -5.06
C LYS A 278 -15.49 0.06 -5.49
N LEU A 279 -14.61 0.56 -4.63
CA LEU A 279 -13.80 1.74 -4.88
C LEU A 279 -12.32 1.44 -4.60
N ALA A 280 -11.46 1.89 -5.51
CA ALA A 280 -10.02 1.94 -5.29
C ALA A 280 -9.46 3.26 -5.81
N MET A 281 -8.37 3.70 -5.20
CA MET A 281 -7.64 4.90 -5.61
C MET A 281 -6.18 4.58 -5.88
N ARG A 282 -5.56 5.32 -6.82
CA ARG A 282 -4.12 5.34 -7.04
C ARG A 282 -3.64 6.78 -7.13
N LEU A 283 -2.80 7.20 -6.20
CA LEU A 283 -2.23 8.54 -6.18
C LEU A 283 -0.80 8.50 -6.70
N HIS A 284 -0.50 9.33 -7.68
CA HIS A 284 0.86 9.55 -8.17
C HIS A 284 1.28 11.00 -7.99
N ALA A 285 2.52 11.19 -7.55
CA ALA A 285 3.13 12.50 -7.37
C ALA A 285 4.38 12.70 -8.24
N LYS A 286 4.80 13.95 -8.38
CA LYS A 286 5.88 14.34 -9.29
C LYS A 286 7.26 13.79 -8.90
N ASP A 287 7.44 13.41 -7.63
CA ASP A 287 8.68 12.81 -7.12
C ASP A 287 8.73 11.28 -7.30
N GLY A 288 7.71 10.69 -7.92
CA GLY A 288 7.62 9.26 -8.17
C GLY A 288 6.88 8.47 -7.10
N TYR A 289 6.30 9.12 -6.08
CA TYR A 289 5.33 8.46 -5.19
C TYR A 289 4.17 7.90 -6.01
N ASP A 290 3.83 6.64 -5.81
CA ASP A 290 2.76 5.94 -6.53
C ASP A 290 2.16 4.85 -5.62
N VAL A 291 1.00 5.12 -5.02
CA VAL A 291 0.38 4.26 -4.00
C VAL A 291 -1.09 4.00 -4.30
N GLU A 292 -1.51 2.75 -4.10
CA GLU A 292 -2.86 2.26 -4.32
C GLU A 292 -3.54 1.83 -3.02
N VAL A 293 -4.84 2.13 -2.88
CA VAL A 293 -5.68 1.77 -1.73
C VAL A 293 -7.11 1.44 -2.18
N GLY A 294 -7.88 0.78 -1.30
CA GLY A 294 -9.27 0.36 -1.56
C GLY A 294 -9.40 -1.13 -1.82
N GLU A 295 -10.52 -1.57 -2.39
CA GLU A 295 -10.77 -2.99 -2.62
C GLU A 295 -9.73 -3.64 -3.56
N ASN A 296 -9.35 -4.88 -3.27
CA ASN A 296 -8.35 -5.61 -4.04
C ASN A 296 -8.88 -6.10 -5.41
N ARG A 297 -7.96 -6.54 -6.28
CA ARG A 297 -8.29 -7.01 -7.64
C ARG A 297 -9.28 -8.18 -7.67
N GLN A 298 -9.22 -9.09 -6.70
CA GLN A 298 -10.17 -10.20 -6.60
C GLN A 298 -11.59 -9.68 -6.39
N THR A 299 -11.76 -8.73 -5.46
CA THR A 299 -13.04 -8.09 -5.18
C THR A 299 -13.54 -7.33 -6.39
N PHE A 300 -12.67 -6.65 -7.14
CA PHE A 300 -13.05 -6.01 -8.41
C PHE A 300 -13.41 -7.00 -9.52
N ALA A 301 -12.85 -8.20 -9.54
CA ALA A 301 -13.09 -9.18 -10.62
C ALA A 301 -14.40 -9.96 -10.46
N GLU A 302 -14.90 -10.13 -9.23
CA GLU A 302 -16.16 -10.83 -8.97
C GLU A 302 -17.38 -9.92 -9.19
N ASP A 303 -18.58 -10.50 -9.35
CA ASP A 303 -19.82 -9.72 -9.32
C ASP A 303 -20.14 -9.22 -7.91
N ARG A 304 -20.87 -8.10 -7.80
CA ARG A 304 -21.34 -7.55 -6.52
C ARG A 304 -22.05 -8.56 -5.61
N ALA A 305 -22.87 -9.42 -6.21
CA ALA A 305 -23.62 -10.45 -5.46
C ALA A 305 -22.66 -11.45 -4.79
N THR A 306 -21.55 -11.79 -5.45
CA THR A 306 -20.49 -12.64 -4.87
C THR A 306 -19.84 -11.95 -3.68
N THR A 307 -19.57 -10.64 -3.76
CA THR A 307 -19.04 -9.87 -2.63
C THR A 307 -19.98 -9.89 -1.42
N PHE A 308 -21.28 -9.71 -1.64
CA PHE A 308 -22.31 -9.80 -0.59
C PHE A 308 -22.39 -11.20 0.04
N GLN A 309 -22.28 -12.24 -0.77
CA GLN A 309 -22.28 -13.62 -0.29
C GLN A 309 -21.03 -13.91 0.55
N ARG A 310 -19.84 -13.53 0.06
CA ARG A 310 -18.58 -13.67 0.78
C ARG A 310 -18.59 -12.95 2.12
N PHE A 311 -19.16 -11.74 2.17
CA PHE A 311 -19.36 -11.04 3.43
C PHE A 311 -20.21 -11.88 4.38
N THR A 312 -21.37 -12.35 3.92
CA THR A 312 -22.30 -13.16 4.72
C THR A 312 -21.66 -14.46 5.20
N ASP A 313 -20.80 -15.09 4.40
CA ASP A 313 -20.13 -16.34 4.75
C ASP A 313 -18.96 -16.14 5.72
N ALA A 314 -18.28 -14.99 5.66
CA ALA A 314 -17.09 -14.69 6.45
C ALA A 314 -17.41 -14.20 7.86
N VAL A 315 -18.53 -13.50 8.07
CA VAL A 315 -18.84 -12.85 9.35
C VAL A 315 -19.69 -13.73 10.28
N PRO A 316 -19.57 -13.57 11.62
CA PRO A 316 -20.46 -14.24 12.57
C PRO A 316 -21.93 -13.88 12.37
N ASP A 317 -22.83 -14.71 12.90
CA ASP A 317 -24.28 -14.60 12.70
C ASP A 317 -24.84 -13.21 13.03
N GLN A 318 -24.32 -12.55 14.08
CA GLN A 318 -24.72 -11.20 14.49
C GLN A 318 -24.54 -10.15 13.38
N PHE A 319 -23.56 -10.33 12.50
CA PHE A 319 -23.19 -9.37 11.45
C PHE A 319 -23.87 -9.69 10.09
N LYS A 320 -24.46 -10.87 9.91
CA LYS A 320 -25.09 -11.25 8.64
C LYS A 320 -26.29 -10.36 8.27
N VAL A 321 -26.92 -9.73 9.27
CA VAL A 321 -28.02 -8.77 9.06
C VAL A 321 -27.56 -7.52 8.29
N LEU A 322 -26.28 -7.15 8.37
CA LEU A 322 -25.73 -5.94 7.77
C LEU A 322 -25.80 -5.95 6.24
N ALA A 323 -25.74 -7.12 5.61
CA ALA A 323 -25.92 -7.29 4.16
C ALA A 323 -27.39 -7.36 3.73
N ARG A 324 -28.33 -7.36 4.67
CA ARG A 324 -29.77 -7.54 4.43
C ARG A 324 -30.59 -6.27 4.69
N THR A 325 -30.24 -5.50 5.72
CA THR A 325 -31.00 -4.34 6.17
C THR A 325 -31.24 -3.31 5.07
N GLN A 326 -30.26 -3.09 4.19
CA GLN A 326 -30.37 -2.20 3.04
C GLN A 326 -30.14 -2.94 1.71
N ALA A 327 -30.42 -4.25 1.68
CA ALA A 327 -30.31 -5.01 0.43
C ALA A 327 -31.31 -4.49 -0.62
N PRO A 328 -30.95 -4.52 -1.92
CA PRO A 328 -29.66 -4.96 -2.45
C PRO A 328 -28.57 -3.87 -2.44
N TYR A 329 -28.84 -2.67 -1.90
CA TYR A 329 -28.07 -1.46 -2.17
C TYR A 329 -26.78 -1.30 -1.37
N ARG A 330 -26.73 -1.75 -0.12
CA ARG A 330 -25.56 -1.57 0.75
C ARG A 330 -25.37 -2.70 1.76
N ILE A 331 -24.11 -2.92 2.15
CA ILE A 331 -23.76 -3.60 3.41
C ILE A 331 -23.46 -2.49 4.42
N ILE A 332 -24.29 -2.33 5.44
CA ILE A 332 -24.15 -1.20 6.38
C ILE A 332 -23.19 -1.50 7.52
N ALA A 333 -22.51 -0.48 8.04
CA ALA A 333 -21.66 -0.64 9.20
C ALA A 333 -22.48 -1.02 10.45
N PRO A 334 -21.91 -1.80 11.39
CA PRO A 334 -22.65 -2.30 12.55
C PRO A 334 -23.28 -1.20 13.40
N GLY A 335 -22.56 -0.09 13.63
CA GLY A 335 -23.06 1.06 14.40
C GLY A 335 -24.28 1.75 13.78
N SER A 336 -24.57 1.51 12.51
CA SER A 336 -25.73 2.03 11.77
C SER A 336 -26.92 1.07 11.74
N ASP A 337 -26.73 -0.20 12.10
CA ASP A 337 -27.79 -1.19 12.09
C ASP A 337 -28.57 -1.20 13.42
N PRO A 338 -29.92 -1.23 13.39
CA PRO A 338 -30.73 -1.26 14.62
C PRO A 338 -30.41 -2.42 15.57
N SER A 339 -29.89 -3.55 15.08
CA SER A 339 -29.59 -4.70 15.93
C SER A 339 -28.44 -4.43 16.90
N PHE A 340 -27.48 -3.57 16.58
CA PHE A 340 -26.35 -3.23 17.47
C PHE A 340 -26.57 -1.95 18.29
N ARG A 341 -27.66 -1.23 18.04
CA ARG A 341 -28.06 -0.02 18.77
C ARG A 341 -28.87 -0.38 20.03
N ALA A 342 -29.11 0.62 20.89
CA ALA A 342 -29.87 0.44 22.13
C ALA A 342 -31.22 -0.27 21.88
N GLY A 343 -31.49 -1.35 22.61
CA GLY A 343 -32.69 -2.18 22.47
C GLY A 343 -32.64 -3.23 21.35
N GLY A 344 -31.59 -3.22 20.52
CA GLY A 344 -31.34 -4.24 19.50
C GLY A 344 -30.82 -5.55 20.07
N ALA A 345 -30.99 -6.65 19.33
CA ALA A 345 -30.60 -8.00 19.76
C ALA A 345 -29.11 -8.15 20.08
N ASN A 346 -28.26 -7.32 19.49
CA ASN A 346 -26.81 -7.31 19.64
C ASN A 346 -26.30 -6.06 20.40
N SER A 347 -27.18 -5.31 21.08
CA SER A 347 -26.81 -4.06 21.76
C SER A 347 -25.75 -4.25 22.86
N GLY A 348 -25.64 -5.46 23.40
CA GLY A 348 -24.65 -5.86 24.41
C GLY A 348 -23.40 -6.55 23.87
N TYR A 349 -23.18 -6.60 22.54
CA TYR A 349 -22.14 -7.40 21.90
C TYR A 349 -20.72 -7.15 22.46
N PHE A 350 -20.37 -5.89 22.76
CA PHE A 350 -19.05 -5.54 23.33
C PHE A 350 -19.04 -5.35 24.85
N THR A 351 -20.20 -5.32 25.51
CA THR A 351 -20.33 -4.81 26.89
C THR A 351 -19.37 -5.47 27.87
N ALA A 352 -19.34 -6.81 27.93
CA ALA A 352 -18.47 -7.52 28.86
C ALA A 352 -16.98 -7.29 28.59
N TYR A 353 -16.59 -7.23 27.31
CA TYR A 353 -15.21 -7.03 26.90
C TYR A 353 -14.73 -5.61 27.20
N ALA A 354 -15.54 -4.59 26.88
CA ALA A 354 -15.23 -3.20 27.21
C ALA A 354 -15.09 -3.00 28.72
N GLN A 355 -16.00 -3.59 29.51
CA GLN A 355 -15.94 -3.52 30.96
C GLN A 355 -14.69 -4.20 31.55
N SER A 356 -14.18 -5.27 30.92
CA SER A 356 -12.94 -5.94 31.39
C SER A 356 -11.69 -5.06 31.31
N VAL A 357 -11.72 -4.01 30.49
CA VAL A 357 -10.64 -3.01 30.35
C VAL A 357 -11.03 -1.65 30.93
N GLY A 358 -12.09 -1.60 31.75
CA GLY A 358 -12.51 -0.39 32.44
C GLY A 358 -13.24 0.63 31.57
N VAL A 359 -13.75 0.23 30.41
CA VAL A 359 -14.52 1.08 29.50
C VAL A 359 -16.02 0.81 29.65
N ASP A 360 -16.79 1.85 29.96
CA ASP A 360 -18.24 1.83 29.94
C ASP A 360 -18.75 2.59 28.70
N ALA A 361 -18.99 1.86 27.63
CA ALA A 361 -19.46 2.40 26.35
C ALA A 361 -20.49 1.45 25.72
N ALA A 362 -21.50 2.03 25.06
CA ALA A 362 -22.45 1.23 24.30
C ALA A 362 -21.75 0.53 23.12
N THR A 363 -22.24 -0.65 22.73
CA THR A 363 -21.74 -1.39 21.57
C THR A 363 -21.71 -0.53 20.30
N SER A 364 -22.75 0.28 20.07
CA SER A 364 -22.81 1.20 18.93
C SER A 364 -21.73 2.29 18.99
N ASP A 365 -21.40 2.77 20.19
CA ASP A 365 -20.36 3.79 20.38
C ASP A 365 -18.97 3.21 20.18
N ILE A 366 -18.77 1.93 20.49
CA ILE A 366 -17.53 1.22 20.19
C ILE A 366 -17.37 1.08 18.68
N PHE A 367 -18.39 0.59 17.95
CA PHE A 367 -18.31 0.50 16.49
C PHE A 367 -18.09 1.86 15.81
N GLY A 368 -18.76 2.91 16.31
CA GLY A 368 -18.71 4.25 15.75
C GLY A 368 -17.68 5.18 16.37
N CYS A 369 -16.81 4.70 17.26
CA CYS A 369 -15.89 5.52 18.05
C CYS A 369 -16.50 6.83 18.58
N ALA A 370 -17.71 6.72 19.14
CA ALA A 370 -18.52 7.86 19.55
C ALA A 370 -18.50 8.07 21.07
N ALA A 371 -19.21 9.10 21.52
CA ALA A 371 -19.32 9.46 22.94
C ALA A 371 -17.94 9.56 23.63
N SER A 372 -17.72 8.82 24.71
CA SER A 372 -16.44 8.81 25.44
C SER A 372 -15.25 8.35 24.60
N LEU A 373 -15.49 7.57 23.54
CA LEU A 373 -14.46 7.05 22.64
C LEU A 373 -14.05 8.03 21.53
N ALA A 374 -14.82 9.11 21.30
CA ALA A 374 -14.51 10.14 20.30
C ALA A 374 -13.25 10.96 20.63
N ALA A 375 -12.75 10.88 21.86
CA ALA A 375 -11.48 11.49 22.28
C ALA A 375 -10.41 10.44 22.63
N ALA A 376 -10.67 9.15 22.34
CA ALA A 376 -9.80 8.04 22.72
C ALA A 376 -9.55 7.09 21.52
N PRO A 377 -8.87 7.57 20.46
CA PRO A 377 -8.70 6.83 19.22
C PRO A 377 -8.04 5.47 19.41
N ASP A 378 -6.94 5.40 20.17
CA ASP A 378 -6.22 4.16 20.45
C ASP A 378 -7.12 3.12 21.15
N MET A 379 -7.89 3.56 22.15
CA MET A 379 -8.80 2.68 22.88
C MET A 379 -9.96 2.21 21.99
N CYS A 380 -10.54 3.09 21.17
CA CYS A 380 -11.60 2.67 20.24
C CYS A 380 -11.08 1.62 19.24
N ALA A 381 -9.91 1.87 18.65
CA ALA A 381 -9.28 0.93 17.73
C ALA A 381 -8.97 -0.40 18.41
N ALA A 382 -8.43 -0.36 19.63
CA ALA A 382 -8.12 -1.56 20.41
C ALA A 382 -9.36 -2.37 20.78
N LEU A 383 -10.50 -1.73 21.06
CA LEU A 383 -11.77 -2.40 21.30
C LEU A 383 -12.31 -3.07 20.02
N ASN A 384 -12.37 -2.33 18.89
CA ASN A 384 -12.82 -2.87 17.61
C ASN A 384 -11.99 -4.06 17.13
N ARG A 385 -10.67 -4.01 17.34
CA ARG A 385 -9.71 -5.04 16.90
C ARG A 385 -9.52 -6.18 17.90
N HIS A 386 -10.20 -6.15 19.06
CA HIS A 386 -10.03 -7.11 20.16
C HIS A 386 -8.59 -7.21 20.68
N VAL A 387 -7.93 -6.07 20.89
CA VAL A 387 -6.58 -6.01 21.46
C VAL A 387 -6.46 -5.16 22.73
N ALA A 388 -7.54 -4.54 23.20
CA ALA A 388 -7.56 -3.70 24.41
C ALA A 388 -7.05 -4.40 25.68
N THR A 389 -7.12 -5.72 25.77
CA THR A 389 -6.55 -6.50 26.89
C THR A 389 -5.06 -6.81 26.74
N LEU A 390 -4.49 -6.61 25.55
CA LEU A 390 -3.06 -6.81 25.28
C LEU A 390 -2.24 -5.63 25.80
N PRO A 391 -0.93 -5.82 26.08
CA PRO A 391 -0.02 -4.72 26.34
C PRO A 391 -0.06 -3.68 25.22
N ALA A 392 0.03 -2.39 25.56
CA ALA A 392 -0.06 -1.29 24.59
C ALA A 392 0.92 -1.44 23.41
N SER A 393 2.11 -2.00 23.63
CA SER A 393 3.10 -2.27 22.59
C SER A 393 2.67 -3.29 21.54
N GLN A 394 1.65 -4.11 21.83
CA GLN A 394 1.09 -5.12 20.93
C GLN A 394 -0.22 -4.67 20.29
N GLN A 395 -0.86 -3.60 20.80
CA GLN A 395 -2.14 -3.11 20.28
C GLN A 395 -2.05 -2.48 18.88
N GLY A 396 -0.83 -2.14 18.45
CA GLY A 396 -0.56 -1.65 17.10
C GLY A 396 -0.12 -2.74 16.10
N ASP A 397 0.01 -4.00 16.52
CA ASP A 397 0.47 -5.11 15.67
C ASP A 397 -0.72 -5.75 14.94
N PRO A 398 -0.81 -5.63 13.59
CA PRO A 398 -1.91 -6.21 12.82
C PRO A 398 -2.02 -7.74 12.93
N ALA A 399 -0.93 -8.43 13.29
CA ALA A 399 -0.97 -9.87 13.52
C ALA A 399 -1.83 -10.25 14.74
N GLN A 400 -2.15 -9.32 15.64
CA GLN A 400 -3.00 -9.55 16.81
C GLN A 400 -4.48 -9.26 16.57
N TYR A 401 -4.83 -8.59 15.48
CA TYR A 401 -6.20 -8.08 15.29
C TYR A 401 -7.20 -9.20 14.99
N TYR A 402 -8.40 -9.04 15.55
CA TYR A 402 -9.58 -9.86 15.27
C TYR A 402 -9.41 -11.37 15.52
N LYS A 403 -8.49 -11.74 16.42
CA LYS A 403 -8.18 -13.15 16.77
C LYS A 403 -9.22 -13.79 17.69
N ALA A 404 -10.03 -13.01 18.38
CA ALA A 404 -11.10 -13.49 19.25
C ALA A 404 -12.31 -12.55 19.23
N ALA A 405 -13.45 -13.07 19.66
CA ALA A 405 -14.69 -12.32 19.81
C ALA A 405 -14.84 -11.79 21.25
N PRO A 406 -15.52 -10.65 21.46
CA PRO A 406 -16.15 -9.81 20.43
C PRO A 406 -15.13 -8.94 19.67
N ALA A 407 -15.27 -8.85 18.35
CA ALA A 407 -14.48 -7.99 17.47
C ALA A 407 -15.37 -7.38 16.38
N ASN A 408 -14.89 -6.33 15.70
CA ASN A 408 -15.54 -5.76 14.53
C ASN A 408 -15.24 -6.59 13.27
N TYR A 409 -15.97 -7.69 13.10
CA TYR A 409 -15.81 -8.58 11.95
C TYR A 409 -16.26 -7.97 10.62
N TYR A 410 -17.07 -6.90 10.66
CA TYR A 410 -17.35 -6.08 9.48
C TYR A 410 -16.06 -5.37 8.99
N ALA A 411 -15.34 -4.69 9.88
CA ALA A 411 -14.08 -4.03 9.53
C ALA A 411 -13.03 -5.04 9.06
N ARG A 412 -12.87 -6.16 9.77
CA ARG A 412 -11.98 -7.26 9.37
C ARG A 412 -12.23 -7.71 7.92
N PHE A 413 -13.49 -7.89 7.53
CA PHE A 413 -13.83 -8.31 6.17
C PHE A 413 -13.25 -7.33 5.13
N TRP A 414 -13.33 -6.03 5.38
CA TRP A 414 -12.78 -5.04 4.45
C TRP A 414 -11.25 -5.06 4.40
N HIS A 415 -10.55 -5.25 5.53
CA HIS A 415 -9.09 -5.46 5.51
C HIS A 415 -8.69 -6.73 4.77
N ASP A 416 -9.40 -7.85 4.99
CA ASP A 416 -9.12 -9.13 4.32
C ASP A 416 -9.31 -9.01 2.78
N ASN A 417 -10.03 -7.99 2.32
CA ASN A 417 -10.41 -7.77 0.92
C ASN A 417 -9.89 -6.46 0.30
N ALA A 418 -8.98 -5.76 1.00
CA ALA A 418 -8.38 -4.52 0.53
C ALA A 418 -6.95 -4.72 0.03
N LEU A 419 -6.50 -3.80 -0.83
CA LEU A 419 -5.09 -3.68 -1.21
C LEU A 419 -4.24 -3.46 0.04
N ASN A 420 -3.19 -4.25 0.19
CA ASN A 420 -2.27 -4.22 1.34
C ASN A 420 -2.93 -4.37 2.72
N HIS A 421 -4.15 -4.92 2.77
CA HIS A 421 -4.96 -5.01 3.99
C HIS A 421 -5.31 -3.66 4.64
N LEU A 422 -5.32 -2.57 3.86
CA LEU A 422 -5.61 -1.21 4.33
C LEU A 422 -7.04 -0.81 3.98
N ALA A 423 -7.88 -0.61 4.99
CA ALA A 423 -9.29 -0.29 4.82
C ALA A 423 -9.78 0.64 5.93
N TYR A 424 -10.63 1.60 5.59
CA TYR A 424 -11.32 2.43 6.58
C TYR A 424 -12.63 1.74 7.00
N GLY A 425 -12.54 0.71 7.86
CA GLY A 425 -13.67 -0.11 8.30
C GLY A 425 -14.46 0.46 9.49
N PHE A 426 -13.85 1.36 10.26
CA PHE A 426 -14.46 2.11 11.37
C PHE A 426 -13.71 3.46 11.58
N PRO A 427 -14.25 4.44 12.33
CA PRO A 427 -13.73 5.82 12.33
C PRO A 427 -12.27 6.04 12.77
N TYR A 428 -11.68 5.12 13.52
CA TYR A 428 -10.27 5.21 13.95
C TYR A 428 -9.43 4.04 13.42
N ASP A 429 -9.73 3.55 12.22
CA ASP A 429 -8.92 2.52 11.57
C ASP A 429 -7.54 3.03 11.15
N ASP A 430 -7.34 4.35 11.10
CA ASP A 430 -6.07 5.00 10.84
C ASP A 430 -5.05 4.82 11.98
N VAL A 431 -5.49 4.44 13.19
CA VAL A 431 -4.60 4.04 14.28
C VAL A 431 -3.71 2.88 13.82
N ALA A 432 -2.40 3.03 14.02
CA ALA A 432 -1.35 2.13 13.50
C ALA A 432 -1.34 1.99 11.96
N GLY A 433 -1.86 2.99 11.23
CA GLY A 433 -1.76 3.08 9.78
C GLY A 433 -2.53 1.99 9.02
N GLN A 434 -3.71 1.59 9.51
CA GLN A 434 -4.48 0.49 8.89
C GLN A 434 -5.62 0.95 7.99
N SER A 435 -5.86 2.26 7.91
CA SER A 435 -6.89 2.81 7.01
C SER A 435 -6.42 2.85 5.56
N SER A 436 -7.37 2.99 4.63
CA SER A 436 -7.10 3.26 3.21
C SER A 436 -6.70 4.72 2.95
N PHE A 437 -6.13 5.41 3.93
CA PHE A 437 -5.69 6.79 3.81
C PHE A 437 -4.38 6.90 3.05
N ILE A 438 -4.34 7.80 2.08
CA ILE A 438 -3.13 8.19 1.34
C ILE A 438 -2.95 9.70 1.43
N SER A 439 -1.70 10.11 1.66
CA SER A 439 -1.32 11.51 1.68
C SER A 439 0.04 11.70 1.06
N HIS A 440 0.15 12.66 0.15
CA HIS A 440 1.42 13.02 -0.45
C HIS A 440 1.44 14.45 -0.98
N GLY A 441 2.62 15.08 -0.92
CA GLY A 441 2.88 16.37 -1.55
C GLY A 441 3.03 16.27 -3.07
N ASP A 442 2.99 17.40 -3.77
CA ASP A 442 3.20 17.48 -5.22
C ASP A 442 2.37 16.47 -6.05
N PRO A 443 1.06 16.29 -5.75
CA PRO A 443 0.25 15.32 -6.48
C PRO A 443 0.19 15.69 -7.96
N GLN A 444 0.25 14.69 -8.83
CA GLN A 444 0.14 14.87 -10.27
C GLN A 444 -1.23 14.42 -10.75
N TRP A 445 -1.61 13.19 -10.42
CA TRP A 445 -2.91 12.64 -10.76
C TRP A 445 -3.41 11.66 -9.70
N LEU A 446 -4.72 11.51 -9.65
CA LEU A 446 -5.44 10.54 -8.85
C LEU A 446 -6.32 9.71 -9.79
N LEU A 447 -6.13 8.40 -9.82
CA LEU A 447 -7.09 7.49 -10.44
C LEU A 447 -8.11 7.05 -9.41
N VAL A 448 -9.39 7.02 -9.78
CA VAL A 448 -10.47 6.45 -8.97
C VAL A 448 -11.19 5.38 -9.78
N ALA A 449 -11.08 4.12 -9.36
CA ALA A 449 -11.76 3.01 -10.00
C ALA A 449 -13.13 2.76 -9.35
N VAL A 450 -14.18 2.71 -10.17
CA VAL A 450 -15.56 2.43 -9.77
C VAL A 450 -15.96 1.05 -10.27
N GLY A 451 -16.17 0.11 -9.37
CA GLY A 451 -16.44 -1.29 -9.68
C GLY A 451 -17.87 -1.75 -9.39
N TRP A 452 -18.20 -2.94 -9.88
CA TRP A 452 -19.46 -3.62 -9.63
C TRP A 452 -19.24 -4.97 -8.98
#